data_AF-A0A9N9EG10-F1
#
_entry.id   AF-A0A9N9EG10-F1
#
_cell.length_a   1.000
_cell.length_b   1.000
_cell.length_c   1.000
_cell.angle_alpha   90.00
_cell.angle_beta   90.00
_cell.angle_gamma   90.00
#
_symmetry.space_group_name_H-M   'P 1'
#
loop_
_entity.id
_entity.type
_entity.pdbx_description
1 polymer ?
#
loop_
_entity_poly.entity_id
_entity_poly.type
_entity_poly.pdbx_seq_one_letter_code
_entity_poly.pdbx_strand_id
1 'polypeptide(L)'
;MSSPLGFIENNNTNSTDPDREGEAIAQEAAKSLGVDPLKCQRLLFYEITPRSIREALNNPLTINQNVVESQLSRQVLDRMIGFCLSTMLQKKLQALSAGRVQSVVLKLIIEREELIKKFEKKKLYIICGICQVKDQKITLKQVDKFGDLVLYKDKSEAEEIRKKLSLIFQLIGKKEEKKFILPKSPLITSLLLFEAKSQLGFSVAQTTQLAQKLYE
;
A
#
# COMPACT_ATOMS: atom_id res chain seq x y z
N MET A 1 30.00 -23.85 26.98
CA MET A 1 29.19 -22.97 26.12
C MET A 1 29.67 -21.56 26.38
N SER A 2 30.36 -20.96 25.42
CA SER A 2 30.79 -19.55 25.49
C SER A 2 29.55 -18.66 25.63
N SER A 3 29.62 -17.64 26.49
CA SER A 3 28.53 -16.70 26.66
C SER A 3 28.26 -15.96 25.33
N PRO A 4 27.00 -15.63 24.99
CA PRO A 4 26.67 -14.82 23.80
C PRO A 4 27.40 -13.47 23.80
N LEU A 5 27.72 -12.93 24.98
CA LEU A 5 28.50 -11.71 25.16
C LEU A 5 29.96 -11.87 24.71
N GLY A 6 30.59 -13.02 25.00
CA GLY A 6 31.96 -13.29 24.56
C GLY A 6 32.12 -13.49 23.05
N PHE A 7 31.01 -13.74 22.34
CA PHE A 7 30.97 -13.79 20.87
C PHE A 7 31.01 -12.38 20.26
N ILE A 8 30.35 -11.41 20.89
CA ILE A 8 30.29 -10.01 20.43
C ILE A 8 31.61 -9.28 20.71
N GLU A 9 32.23 -9.53 21.87
CA GLU A 9 33.49 -8.85 22.25
C GLU A 9 34.70 -9.24 21.39
N ASN A 10 34.67 -10.43 20.76
CA ASN A 10 35.79 -10.94 19.96
C ASN A 10 35.55 -10.88 18.44
N ASN A 11 34.33 -10.55 17.99
CA ASN A 11 33.97 -10.50 16.58
C ASN A 11 33.36 -9.15 16.20
N ASN A 12 33.85 -8.56 15.11
CA ASN A 12 33.25 -7.36 14.52
C ASN A 12 31.85 -7.70 13.99
N THR A 13 30.81 -7.39 14.76
CA THR A 13 29.41 -7.73 14.47
C THR A 13 28.60 -6.49 14.08
N ASN A 14 27.64 -6.66 13.17
CA ASN A 14 26.73 -5.61 12.72
C ASN A 14 25.28 -6.12 12.69
N SER A 15 24.37 -5.37 13.30
CA SER A 15 22.97 -5.72 13.51
C SER A 15 22.01 -4.66 12.95
N THR A 16 22.33 -4.00 11.83
CA THR A 16 21.42 -3.08 11.14
C THR A 16 20.16 -3.80 10.63
N ASP A 17 19.13 -3.04 10.26
CA ASP A 17 17.86 -3.58 9.77
C ASP A 17 18.03 -4.54 8.58
N PRO A 18 17.18 -5.57 8.45
CA PRO A 18 17.31 -6.62 7.43
C PRO A 18 16.77 -6.17 6.06
N ASP A 19 17.19 -5.00 5.60
CA ASP A 19 16.86 -4.45 4.28
C ASP A 19 18.12 -4.00 3.53
N ARG A 20 17.93 -3.49 2.30
CA ARG A 20 19.05 -3.04 1.47
C ARG A 20 19.76 -1.79 2.02
N GLU A 21 19.07 -0.97 2.79
CA GLU A 21 19.66 0.24 3.38
C GLU A 21 20.53 -0.15 4.56
N GLY A 22 20.04 -1.05 5.41
CA GLY A 22 20.78 -1.68 6.49
C GLY A 22 22.04 -2.40 6.02
N GLU A 23 22.01 -3.12 4.90
CA GLU A 23 23.22 -3.70 4.29
C GLU A 23 24.24 -2.66 3.85
N ALA A 24 23.81 -1.58 3.20
CA ALA A 24 24.71 -0.50 2.79
C ALA A 24 25.31 0.23 4.01
N ILE A 25 24.50 0.46 5.05
CA ILE A 25 24.97 1.05 6.33
C ILE A 25 25.96 0.10 7.00
N ALA A 26 25.70 -1.21 6.99
CA ALA A 26 26.61 -2.19 7.58
C ALA A 26 27.97 -2.17 6.90
N GLN A 27 28.00 -2.10 5.56
CA GLN A 27 29.25 -1.98 4.82
C GLN A 27 29.98 -0.67 5.15
N GLU A 28 29.28 0.45 5.12
CA GLU A 28 29.89 1.77 5.34
C GLU A 28 30.41 1.91 6.77
N ALA A 29 29.68 1.37 7.75
CA ALA A 29 30.12 1.31 9.14
C ALA A 29 31.39 0.46 9.30
N ALA A 30 31.44 -0.73 8.68
CA ALA A 30 32.63 -1.58 8.70
C ALA A 30 33.85 -0.86 8.09
N LYS A 31 33.69 -0.24 6.92
CA LYS A 31 34.73 0.55 6.26
C LYS A 31 35.21 1.72 7.13
N SER A 32 34.28 2.46 7.72
CA SER A 32 34.58 3.61 8.58
C SER A 32 35.34 3.22 9.84
N LEU A 33 35.14 2.00 10.34
CA LEU A 33 35.85 1.43 11.49
C LEU A 33 37.14 0.71 11.10
N GLY A 34 37.53 0.71 9.82
CA GLY A 34 38.74 0.02 9.34
C GLY A 34 38.62 -1.51 9.34
N VAL A 35 37.40 -2.04 9.43
CA VAL A 35 37.12 -3.48 9.39
C VAL A 35 36.85 -3.90 7.95
N ASP A 36 37.47 -4.99 7.51
CA ASP A 36 37.14 -5.62 6.24
C ASP A 36 35.66 -6.05 6.24
N PRO A 37 34.80 -5.52 5.34
CA PRO A 37 33.38 -5.86 5.30
C PRO A 37 33.12 -7.36 5.11
N LEU A 38 34.04 -8.11 4.51
CA LEU A 38 33.93 -9.57 4.35
C LEU A 38 34.17 -10.32 5.65
N LYS A 39 34.89 -9.71 6.61
CA LYS A 39 35.15 -10.26 7.95
C LYS A 39 34.16 -9.74 9.00
N CYS A 40 33.30 -8.80 8.63
CA CYS A 40 32.24 -8.30 9.47
C CYS A 40 31.09 -9.31 9.52
N GLN A 41 30.72 -9.76 10.71
CA GLN A 41 29.61 -10.67 10.92
C GLN A 41 28.29 -9.90 10.92
N ARG A 42 27.37 -10.31 10.05
CA ARG A 42 26.06 -9.71 9.86
C ARG A 42 24.99 -10.51 10.60
N LEU A 43 24.28 -9.86 11.52
CA LEU A 43 23.19 -10.45 12.29
C LEU A 43 21.85 -9.96 11.71
N LEU A 44 21.06 -10.86 11.11
CA LEU A 44 19.74 -10.56 10.58
C LEU A 44 18.64 -11.09 11.50
N PHE A 45 17.70 -10.22 11.87
CA PHE A 45 16.48 -10.60 12.58
C PHE A 45 15.32 -9.70 12.14
N TYR A 46 14.12 -10.28 12.06
CA TYR A 46 12.89 -9.59 11.63
C TYR A 46 11.98 -9.19 12.79
N GLU A 47 12.38 -9.56 14.01
CA GLU A 47 11.71 -9.23 15.26
C GLU A 47 12.74 -9.17 16.39
N ILE A 48 12.54 -8.29 17.37
CA ILE A 48 13.44 -8.16 18.52
C ILE A 48 12.93 -9.07 19.64
N THR A 49 13.15 -10.37 19.47
CA THR A 49 12.80 -11.39 20.48
C THR A 49 14.04 -12.14 20.97
N PRO A 50 14.07 -12.61 22.23
CA PRO A 50 15.21 -13.39 22.74
C PRO A 50 15.51 -14.65 21.92
N ARG A 51 14.51 -15.18 21.21
CA ARG A 51 14.66 -16.31 20.30
C ARG A 51 15.34 -15.86 19.00
N SER A 52 14.80 -14.84 18.33
CA SER A 52 15.34 -14.37 17.04
C SER A 52 16.79 -13.87 17.16
N ILE A 53 17.11 -13.15 18.25
CA ILE A 53 18.48 -12.67 18.51
C ILE A 53 19.45 -13.84 18.72
N ARG A 54 19.05 -14.89 19.46
CA ARG A 54 19.88 -16.08 19.66
C ARG A 54 20.09 -16.84 18.36
N GLU A 55 19.05 -16.98 17.54
CA GLU A 55 19.14 -17.61 16.23
C GLU A 55 20.11 -16.85 15.30
N ALA A 56 20.07 -15.52 15.30
CA ALA A 56 20.99 -14.67 14.54
C ALA A 56 22.45 -14.79 15.01
N LEU A 57 22.69 -14.80 16.33
CA LEU A 57 24.03 -14.97 16.90
C LEU A 57 24.64 -16.36 16.59
N ASN A 58 23.80 -17.39 16.54
CA ASN A 58 24.25 -18.75 16.21
C ASN A 58 24.54 -18.93 14.71
N ASN A 59 23.93 -18.11 13.84
CA ASN A 59 24.09 -18.19 12.39
C ASN A 59 24.44 -16.81 11.80
N PRO A 60 25.62 -16.25 12.14
CA PRO A 60 26.05 -14.98 11.56
C PRO A 60 26.27 -15.14 10.06
N LEU A 61 25.85 -14.13 9.30
CA LEU A 61 26.06 -14.05 7.86
C LEU A 61 27.22 -13.10 7.56
N THR A 62 27.57 -12.97 6.28
CA THR A 62 28.46 -11.91 5.79
C THR A 62 27.63 -10.86 5.07
N ILE A 63 28.15 -9.63 5.02
CA ILE A 63 27.54 -8.53 4.27
C ILE A 63 27.34 -8.93 2.80
N ASN A 64 26.13 -8.75 2.29
CA ASN A 64 25.76 -9.16 0.94
C ASN A 64 26.09 -8.05 -0.07
N GLN A 65 27.20 -8.22 -0.79
CA GLN A 65 27.68 -7.22 -1.75
C GLN A 65 26.67 -6.88 -2.85
N ASN A 66 25.90 -7.86 -3.35
CA ASN A 66 24.90 -7.61 -4.38
C ASN A 66 23.78 -6.68 -3.88
N VAL A 67 23.38 -6.83 -2.60
CA VAL A 67 22.37 -5.98 -1.98
C VAL A 67 22.92 -4.56 -1.79
N VAL A 68 24.17 -4.44 -1.34
CA VAL A 68 24.84 -3.14 -1.20
C VAL A 68 24.96 -2.43 -2.55
N GLU A 69 25.44 -3.12 -3.58
CA GLU A 69 25.56 -2.58 -4.94
C GLU A 69 24.20 -2.15 -5.50
N SER A 70 23.13 -2.88 -5.19
CA SER A 70 21.77 -2.48 -5.58
C SER A 70 21.34 -1.16 -4.94
N GLN A 71 21.67 -0.94 -3.67
CA GLN A 71 21.35 0.30 -2.95
C GLN A 71 22.22 1.46 -3.43
N LEU A 72 23.52 1.24 -3.67
CA LEU A 72 24.42 2.25 -4.23
C LEU A 72 23.99 2.67 -5.63
N SER A 73 23.64 1.70 -6.47
CA SER A 73 23.14 1.94 -7.83
C SER A 73 21.86 2.79 -7.80
N ARG A 74 20.94 2.51 -6.88
CA ARG A 74 19.74 3.34 -6.65
C ARG A 74 20.11 4.77 -6.26
N GLN A 75 21.02 4.95 -5.32
CA GLN A 75 21.46 6.27 -4.86
C GLN A 75 22.12 7.08 -5.98
N VAL A 76 23.00 6.45 -6.75
CA VAL A 76 23.66 7.08 -7.91
C VAL A 76 22.62 7.49 -8.95
N LEU A 77 21.67 6.61 -9.28
CA LEU A 77 20.60 6.91 -10.23
C LEU A 77 19.72 8.08 -9.76
N ASP A 78 19.25 8.03 -8.52
CA ASP A 78 18.40 9.08 -7.95
C ASP A 78 19.15 10.43 -7.91
N ARG A 79 20.47 10.42 -7.65
CA ARG A 79 21.35 11.61 -7.66
C ARG A 79 21.58 12.18 -9.07
N MET A 80 21.84 11.32 -10.05
CA MET A 80 22.01 11.73 -11.45
C MET A 80 20.75 12.41 -11.98
N ILE A 81 19.59 11.78 -11.77
CA ILE A 81 18.29 12.32 -12.19
C ILE A 81 17.98 13.60 -11.43
N GLY A 82 18.19 13.61 -10.11
CA GLY A 82 17.97 14.76 -9.25
C GLY A 82 18.77 15.99 -9.71
N PHE A 83 20.08 15.88 -9.91
CA PHE A 83 20.90 17.03 -10.31
C PHE A 83 20.66 17.49 -11.75
N CYS A 84 20.61 16.55 -12.71
CA CYS A 84 20.45 16.91 -14.12
C CYS A 84 19.07 17.52 -14.39
N LEU A 85 18.00 16.94 -13.86
CA LEU A 85 16.65 17.45 -14.13
C LEU A 85 16.27 18.65 -13.27
N SER A 86 16.68 18.69 -11.99
CA SER A 86 16.29 19.83 -11.13
C SER A 86 16.90 21.15 -11.63
N THR A 87 18.14 21.14 -12.11
CA THR A 87 18.77 22.34 -12.69
C THR A 87 18.04 22.84 -13.95
N MET A 88 17.58 21.93 -14.81
CA MET A 88 16.78 22.28 -15.98
C MET A 88 15.38 22.79 -15.61
N LEU A 89 14.70 22.12 -14.67
CA LEU A 89 13.35 22.49 -14.23
C LEU A 89 13.34 23.82 -13.48
N GLN A 90 14.35 24.10 -12.66
CA GLN A 90 14.46 25.38 -11.96
C GLN A 90 14.58 26.53 -12.95
N LYS A 91 15.40 26.38 -14.01
CA LYS A 91 15.56 27.38 -15.07
C LYS A 91 14.28 27.66 -15.85
N LYS A 92 13.43 26.66 -16.09
CA LYS A 92 12.22 26.80 -16.94
C LYS A 92 10.91 27.03 -16.17
N LEU A 93 10.77 26.42 -15.00
CA LEU A 93 9.49 26.27 -14.29
C LEU A 93 9.57 26.67 -12.81
N GLN A 94 10.73 27.13 -12.32
CA GLN A 94 10.98 27.44 -10.90
C GLN A 94 10.66 26.26 -9.95
N ALA A 95 10.60 25.04 -10.46
CA ALA A 95 10.35 23.86 -9.63
C ALA A 95 11.59 23.56 -8.78
N LEU A 96 11.38 23.32 -7.49
CA LEU A 96 12.45 23.14 -6.51
C LEU A 96 13.21 21.81 -6.66
N SER A 97 12.56 20.77 -7.17
CA SER A 97 13.17 19.43 -7.29
C SER A 97 12.48 18.56 -8.33
N ALA A 98 13.27 17.73 -9.02
CA ALA A 98 12.81 16.58 -9.78
C ALA A 98 13.22 15.29 -9.06
N GLY A 99 12.30 14.32 -8.99
CA GLY A 99 12.59 13.01 -8.44
C GLY A 99 12.12 11.91 -9.38
N ARG A 100 12.95 10.87 -9.57
CA ARG A 100 12.63 9.74 -10.45
C ARG A 100 11.25 9.15 -10.17
N VAL A 101 10.92 8.92 -8.90
CA VAL A 101 9.63 8.36 -8.47
C VAL A 101 8.57 9.45 -8.25
N GLN A 102 8.97 10.59 -7.67
CA GLN A 102 8.04 11.70 -7.36
C GLN A 102 7.36 12.24 -8.62
N SER A 103 8.09 12.39 -9.74
CA SER A 103 7.53 12.87 -11.00
C SER A 103 6.47 11.93 -11.58
N VAL A 104 6.66 10.61 -11.43
CA VAL A 104 5.66 9.61 -11.88
C VAL A 104 4.42 9.66 -11.00
N VAL A 105 4.58 9.79 -9.68
CA VAL A 105 3.45 9.93 -8.75
C VAL A 105 2.66 11.21 -9.05
N LEU A 106 3.34 12.33 -9.29
CA LEU A 106 2.69 13.57 -9.68
C LEU A 106 1.91 13.41 -11.00
N LYS A 107 2.47 12.71 -11.98
CA LYS A 107 1.78 12.39 -13.23
C LYS A 107 0.48 11.61 -12.98
N LEU A 108 0.49 10.58 -12.13
CA LEU A 108 -0.72 9.82 -11.80
C LEU A 108 -1.82 10.70 -11.16
N ILE A 109 -1.43 11.65 -10.31
CA ILE A 109 -2.36 12.62 -9.70
C ILE A 109 -2.94 13.54 -10.77
N ILE A 110 -2.10 14.07 -11.67
CA ILE A 110 -2.54 14.94 -12.76
C ILE A 110 -3.49 14.19 -13.71
N GLU A 111 -3.16 12.96 -14.10
CA GLU A 111 -4.03 12.13 -14.94
C GLU A 111 -5.39 11.89 -14.27
N ARG A 112 -5.40 11.62 -12.95
CA ARG A 112 -6.65 11.46 -12.19
C ARG A 112 -7.47 12.76 -12.18
N GLU A 113 -6.82 13.90 -12.03
CA GLU A 113 -7.44 15.22 -12.04
C GLU A 113 -8.00 15.59 -13.42
N GLU A 114 -7.28 15.26 -14.49
CA GLU A 114 -7.78 15.43 -15.86
C GLU A 114 -9.01 14.57 -16.13
N LEU A 115 -9.03 13.32 -15.66
CA LEU A 115 -10.20 12.46 -15.75
C LEU A 115 -11.40 13.06 -15.02
N ILE A 116 -11.18 13.71 -13.87
CA ILE A 116 -12.23 14.42 -13.13
C ILE A 116 -12.73 15.64 -13.93
N LYS A 117 -11.83 16.44 -14.51
CA LYS A 117 -12.19 17.61 -15.33
C LYS A 117 -12.93 17.26 -16.61
N LYS A 118 -12.54 16.16 -17.26
CA LYS A 118 -13.18 15.63 -18.47
C LYS A 118 -14.46 14.83 -18.17
N PHE A 119 -14.81 14.63 -16.90
CA PHE A 119 -15.97 13.83 -16.52
C PHE A 119 -17.28 14.58 -16.82
N GLU A 120 -17.98 14.14 -17.85
CA GLU A 120 -19.32 14.63 -18.18
C GLU A 120 -20.38 13.94 -17.31
N LYS A 121 -21.02 14.70 -16.43
CA LYS A 121 -22.09 14.20 -15.56
C LYS A 121 -23.31 13.83 -16.40
N LYS A 122 -23.63 12.53 -16.45
CA LYS A 122 -24.86 12.02 -17.06
C LYS A 122 -25.91 11.77 -15.98
N LYS A 123 -27.11 12.33 -16.16
CA LYS A 123 -28.26 12.01 -15.30
C LYS A 123 -28.87 10.71 -15.80
N LEU A 124 -29.00 9.75 -14.89
CA LEU A 124 -29.67 8.47 -15.13
C LEU A 124 -30.73 8.30 -14.05
N TYR A 125 -31.88 7.78 -14.46
CA TYR A 125 -33.01 7.52 -13.60
C TYR A 125 -33.16 6.01 -13.44
N ILE A 126 -33.49 5.59 -12.22
CA ILE A 126 -33.84 4.20 -11.89
C ILE A 126 -35.25 4.19 -11.32
N ILE A 127 -36.00 3.14 -11.65
CA ILE A 127 -37.32 2.94 -11.06
C ILE A 127 -37.14 2.07 -9.82
N CYS A 128 -37.58 2.61 -8.68
CA CYS A 128 -37.59 1.92 -7.40
C CYS A 128 -39.04 1.71 -6.94
N GLY A 129 -39.33 0.55 -6.37
CA GLY A 129 -40.59 0.24 -5.70
C GLY A 129 -40.36 0.07 -4.20
N ILE A 130 -41.37 0.40 -3.38
CA ILE A 130 -41.36 0.12 -1.95
C ILE A 130 -42.54 -0.81 -1.68
N CYS A 131 -42.25 -1.99 -1.16
CA CYS A 131 -43.26 -2.99 -0.82
C CYS A 131 -43.22 -3.27 0.69
N GLN A 132 -44.38 -3.59 1.26
CA GLN A 132 -44.49 -4.01 2.65
C GLN A 132 -44.87 -5.49 2.69
N VAL A 133 -44.00 -6.30 3.28
CA VAL A 133 -44.19 -7.74 3.43
C VAL A 133 -43.99 -8.09 4.89
N LYS A 134 -45.04 -8.62 5.56
CA LYS A 134 -44.98 -9.07 6.97
C LYS A 134 -44.28 -8.04 7.88
N ASP A 135 -44.73 -6.79 7.81
CA ASP A 135 -44.22 -5.63 8.57
C ASP A 135 -42.79 -5.15 8.27
N GLN A 136 -42.17 -5.68 7.22
CA GLN A 136 -40.88 -5.17 6.73
C GLN A 136 -41.07 -4.38 5.43
N LYS A 137 -40.47 -3.19 5.38
CA LYS A 137 -40.36 -2.39 4.15
C LYS A 137 -39.18 -2.91 3.33
N ILE A 138 -39.44 -3.29 2.09
CA ILE A 138 -38.45 -3.78 1.13
C ILE A 138 -38.39 -2.81 -0.03
N THR A 139 -37.19 -2.36 -0.37
CA THR A 139 -36.93 -1.54 -1.56
C THR A 139 -36.60 -2.44 -2.74
N LEU A 140 -37.44 -2.40 -3.77
CA LEU A 140 -37.23 -3.06 -5.05
C LEU A 140 -36.55 -2.11 -6.04
N LYS A 141 -35.67 -2.65 -6.88
CA LYS A 141 -35.09 -1.94 -8.02
C LYS A 141 -35.43 -2.73 -9.29
N GLN A 142 -35.79 -2.03 -10.35
CA GLN A 142 -36.02 -2.66 -11.63
C GLN A 142 -34.71 -3.22 -12.19
N VAL A 143 -34.75 -4.49 -12.58
CA VAL A 143 -33.65 -5.20 -13.25
C VAL A 143 -34.12 -5.78 -14.57
N ASP A 144 -33.19 -6.01 -15.49
CA ASP A 144 -33.46 -6.70 -16.74
C ASP A 144 -33.51 -8.24 -16.56
N LYS A 145 -33.56 -8.98 -17.67
CA LYS A 145 -33.62 -10.45 -17.65
C LYS A 145 -32.33 -11.10 -17.13
N PHE A 146 -31.21 -10.37 -17.10
CA PHE A 146 -29.91 -10.83 -16.65
C PHE A 146 -29.62 -10.44 -15.20
N GLY A 147 -30.45 -9.56 -14.62
CA GLY A 147 -30.30 -9.07 -13.25
C GLY A 147 -29.56 -7.73 -13.14
N ASP A 148 -29.27 -7.09 -14.28
CA ASP A 148 -28.62 -5.78 -14.32
C ASP A 148 -29.64 -4.67 -14.10
N LEU A 149 -29.21 -3.58 -13.45
CA LEU A 149 -30.07 -2.42 -13.19
C LEU A 149 -30.48 -1.74 -14.50
N VAL A 150 -31.78 -1.51 -14.68
CA VAL A 150 -32.29 -0.74 -15.82
C VAL A 150 -32.09 0.75 -15.57
N LEU A 151 -31.42 1.43 -16.50
CA LEU A 151 -31.06 2.85 -16.42
C LEU A 151 -31.77 3.64 -17.53
N TYR A 152 -32.55 4.66 -17.15
CA TYR A 152 -33.25 5.55 -18.06
C TYR A 152 -32.50 6.88 -18.21
N LYS A 153 -32.40 7.40 -19.43
CA LYS A 153 -31.74 8.70 -19.69
C LYS A 153 -32.68 9.87 -19.43
N ASP A 154 -33.96 9.70 -19.75
CA ASP A 154 -34.99 10.73 -19.58
C ASP A 154 -35.88 10.42 -18.38
N LYS A 155 -36.30 11.47 -17.67
CA LYS A 155 -37.18 11.34 -16.51
C LYS A 155 -38.61 10.96 -16.93
N SER A 156 -39.09 11.52 -18.02
CA SER A 156 -40.44 11.34 -18.55
C SER A 156 -40.63 9.91 -19.00
N GLU A 157 -39.64 9.33 -19.68
CA GLU A 157 -39.63 7.90 -20.07
C GLU A 157 -39.74 7.00 -18.82
N ALA A 158 -38.93 7.28 -17.79
CA ALA A 158 -38.99 6.53 -16.54
C ALA A 158 -40.35 6.68 -15.84
N GLU A 159 -40.97 7.86 -15.86
CA GLU A 159 -42.30 8.10 -15.28
C GLU A 159 -43.42 7.42 -16.07
N GLU A 160 -43.35 7.40 -17.40
CA GLU A 160 -44.31 6.69 -18.25
C GLU A 160 -44.27 5.18 -17.99
N ILE A 161 -43.07 4.61 -17.91
CA ILE A 161 -42.91 3.19 -17.59
C ILE A 161 -43.39 2.93 -16.17
N ARG A 162 -43.06 3.81 -15.20
CA ARG A 162 -43.55 3.70 -13.82
C ARG A 162 -45.08 3.64 -13.76
N LYS A 163 -45.78 4.45 -14.57
CA LYS A 163 -47.26 4.45 -14.63
C LYS A 163 -47.82 3.16 -15.24
N LYS A 164 -47.09 2.51 -16.16
CA LYS A 164 -47.47 1.23 -16.78
C LYS A 164 -47.21 0.02 -15.89
N LEU A 165 -46.35 0.15 -14.88
CA LEU A 165 -46.04 -0.94 -13.95
C LEU A 165 -47.21 -1.18 -12.99
N SER A 166 -47.54 -2.46 -12.78
CA SER A 166 -48.49 -2.87 -11.75
C SER A 166 -47.94 -2.56 -10.36
N LEU A 167 -48.83 -2.18 -9.44
CA LEU A 167 -48.51 -2.01 -8.01
C LEU A 167 -48.42 -3.35 -7.26
N ILE A 168 -48.84 -4.45 -7.91
CA ILE A 168 -48.79 -5.80 -7.35
C ILE A 168 -47.58 -6.51 -7.95
N PHE A 169 -46.62 -6.85 -7.10
CA PHE A 169 -45.43 -7.62 -7.46
C PHE A 169 -45.56 -9.05 -6.95
N GLN A 170 -45.32 -10.02 -7.84
CA GLN A 170 -45.25 -11.43 -7.47
C GLN A 170 -43.79 -11.83 -7.23
N LEU A 171 -43.55 -12.59 -6.17
CA LEU A 171 -42.25 -13.20 -5.92
C LEU A 171 -42.04 -14.37 -6.91
N ILE A 172 -41.10 -14.21 -7.84
CA ILE A 172 -40.80 -15.23 -8.86
C ILE A 172 -39.79 -16.26 -8.34
N GLY A 173 -38.92 -15.87 -7.41
CA GLY A 173 -37.95 -16.79 -6.82
C GLY A 173 -37.15 -16.15 -5.68
N LYS A 174 -36.59 -16.99 -4.81
CA LYS A 174 -35.69 -16.59 -3.73
C LYS A 174 -34.38 -17.35 -3.91
N LYS A 175 -33.28 -16.63 -4.07
CA LYS A 175 -31.93 -17.21 -4.08
C LYS A 175 -31.28 -16.95 -2.74
N GLU A 176 -30.91 -18.01 -2.04
CA GLU A 176 -30.12 -17.93 -0.81
C GLU A 176 -28.72 -18.45 -1.09
N GLU A 177 -27.72 -17.61 -0.84
CA GLU A 177 -26.31 -17.98 -0.97
C GLU A 177 -25.63 -17.81 0.39
N LYS A 178 -24.99 -18.88 0.87
CA LYS A 178 -24.10 -18.79 2.02
C LYS A 178 -22.75 -18.25 1.54
N LYS A 179 -22.44 -17.00 1.88
CA LYS A 179 -21.12 -16.42 1.63
C LYS A 179 -20.21 -16.72 2.80
N PHE A 180 -19.16 -17.50 2.57
CA PHE A 180 -18.06 -17.64 3.50
C PHE A 180 -17.08 -16.48 3.29
N ILE A 181 -16.88 -15.68 4.33
CA ILE A 181 -15.92 -14.57 4.31
C ILE A 181 -14.65 -15.06 5.00
N LEU A 182 -13.57 -15.21 4.23
CA LEU A 182 -12.25 -15.55 4.78
C LEU A 182 -11.68 -14.34 5.54
N PRO A 183 -10.89 -14.57 6.60
CA PRO A 183 -10.18 -13.49 7.28
C PRO A 183 -9.21 -12.81 6.33
N LYS A 184 -8.93 -11.53 6.58
CA LYS A 184 -7.93 -10.77 5.84
C LYS A 184 -6.54 -11.37 6.10
N SER A 185 -5.67 -11.31 5.10
CA SER A 185 -4.26 -11.67 5.24
C SER A 185 -3.55 -10.79 6.28
N PRO A 186 -2.43 -11.26 6.89
CA PRO A 186 -1.58 -10.43 7.73
C PRO A 186 -1.17 -9.13 7.03
N LEU A 187 -1.01 -8.08 7.82
CA LEU A 187 -0.65 -6.76 7.30
C LEU A 187 0.79 -6.78 6.76
N ILE A 188 0.94 -6.36 5.50
CA ILE A 188 2.22 -5.91 4.93
C ILE A 188 2.25 -4.38 4.95
N THR A 189 3.40 -3.76 4.69
CA THR A 189 3.57 -2.30 4.76
C THR A 189 2.47 -1.52 4.01
N SER A 190 2.13 -1.89 2.78
CA SER A 190 1.09 -1.20 2.01
C SER A 190 -0.31 -1.36 2.61
N LEU A 191 -0.66 -2.56 3.08
CA LEU A 191 -1.92 -2.85 3.75
C LEU A 191 -2.02 -2.13 5.10
N LEU A 192 -0.95 -2.10 5.88
CA LEU A 192 -0.88 -1.38 7.15
C LEU A 192 -1.12 0.11 6.95
N LEU A 193 -0.42 0.73 6.00
CA LEU A 193 -0.59 2.16 5.69
C LEU A 193 -2.01 2.49 5.23
N PHE A 194 -2.60 1.62 4.40
CA PHE A 194 -3.97 1.79 3.93
C PHE A 194 -5.00 1.66 5.05
N GLU A 195 -4.92 0.58 5.85
CA GLU A 195 -5.86 0.31 6.94
C GLU A 195 -5.72 1.34 8.07
N ALA A 196 -4.50 1.75 8.42
CA ALA A 196 -4.28 2.82 9.40
C ALA A 196 -4.90 4.14 8.95
N LYS A 197 -4.80 4.49 7.66
CA LYS A 197 -5.47 5.67 7.13
C LYS A 197 -6.99 5.52 7.14
N SER A 198 -7.51 4.36 6.72
CA SER A 198 -8.94 4.13 6.57
C SER A 198 -9.67 3.98 7.91
N GLN A 199 -9.06 3.33 8.89
CA GLN A 199 -9.69 3.02 10.18
C GLN A 199 -9.35 4.04 11.26
N LEU A 200 -8.10 4.52 11.30
CA LEU A 200 -7.59 5.39 12.37
C LEU A 200 -7.33 6.83 11.91
N GLY A 201 -7.43 7.10 10.61
CA GLY A 201 -7.19 8.44 10.04
C GLY A 201 -5.72 8.85 9.98
N PHE A 202 -4.79 8.00 10.42
CA PHE A 202 -3.36 8.31 10.54
C PHE A 202 -2.72 8.68 9.20
N SER A 203 -1.75 9.59 9.24
CA SER A 203 -0.90 9.86 8.08
C SER A 203 0.10 8.71 7.87
N VAL A 204 0.69 8.64 6.67
CA VAL A 204 1.76 7.67 6.37
C VAL A 204 2.90 7.82 7.35
N ALA A 205 3.37 9.05 7.58
CA ALA A 205 4.50 9.33 8.48
C ALA A 205 4.21 8.93 9.94
N GLN A 206 2.99 9.19 10.43
CA GLN A 206 2.58 8.77 11.77
C GLN A 206 2.58 7.24 11.89
N THR A 207 2.02 6.56 10.90
CA THR A 207 1.92 5.09 10.88
C THR A 207 3.30 4.45 10.84
N THR A 208 4.21 4.93 9.98
CA THR A 208 5.58 4.41 9.89
C THR A 208 6.37 4.67 11.17
N GLN A 209 6.23 5.85 11.78
CA GLN A 209 6.94 6.17 13.02
C GLN A 209 6.47 5.30 14.18
N LEU A 210 5.16 5.08 14.31
CA LEU A 210 4.61 4.18 15.32
C LEU A 210 5.04 2.73 15.08
N ALA A 211 5.01 2.27 13.82
CA ALA A 211 5.47 0.93 13.47
C ALA A 211 6.95 0.73 13.83
N GLN A 212 7.81 1.73 13.58
CA GLN A 212 9.22 1.67 13.97
C GLN A 212 9.37 1.52 15.49
N LYS A 213 8.64 2.34 16.27
CA LYS A 213 8.66 2.27 17.74
C LYS A 213 8.10 0.98 18.33
N LEU A 214 7.29 0.25 17.56
CA LEU A 214 6.76 -1.05 17.97
C LEU A 214 7.70 -2.20 17.58
N TYR A 215 8.53 -1.98 16.57
CA TYR A 215 9.55 -2.93 16.13
C TYR A 215 10.79 -2.87 17.03
N GLU A 216 11.26 -1.65 17.33
CA GLU A 216 12.37 -1.34 18.26
C GLU A 216 12.02 -1.59 19.73
#